data_AF-A0AA87AQ71-F1
#
_entry.id   AF-A0AA87AQ71-F1
#
_cell.length_a   1.000
_cell.length_b   1.000
_cell.length_c   1.000
_cell.angle_alpha   90.00
_cell.angle_beta   90.00
_cell.angle_gamma   90.00
#
_symmetry.space_group_name_H-M   'P 1'
#
loop_
_entity.id
_entity.type
_entity.pdbx_description
1 polymer ?
#
loop_
_entity_poly.entity_id
_entity_poly.type
_entity_poly.pdbx_seq_one_letter_code
_entity_poly.pdbx_strand_id
1 'polypeptide(L)'
;MNIEKYNQVVEVKKYVKKPWTTSCLDFSIKDENTYLMREASIRQTNYYLCKKDDKVYLVDSDNHKDEISWVNLDKFVEIEEGDATYRRYRVLK
;
A
#
# COMPACT_ATOMS: atom_id res chain seq x y z
N MET A 1 -8.86 -14.60 1.85
CA MET A 1 -7.59 -14.96 2.54
C MET A 1 -7.85 -15.70 3.85
N ASN A 2 -7.06 -16.75 4.17
CA ASN A 2 -7.10 -17.43 5.47
C ASN A 2 -5.97 -16.90 6.38
N ILE A 3 -6.34 -16.10 7.39
CA ILE A 3 -5.46 -15.36 8.31
C ILE A 3 -4.72 -16.31 9.26
N GLU A 4 -5.24 -17.50 9.52
CA GLU A 4 -4.64 -18.45 10.47
C GLU A 4 -3.29 -18.99 10.00
N LYS A 5 -3.05 -18.99 8.68
CA LYS A 5 -1.81 -19.47 8.06
C LYS A 5 -0.62 -18.51 8.22
N TYR A 6 -0.85 -17.33 8.78
CA TYR A 6 0.13 -16.27 8.90
C TYR A 6 0.39 -15.94 10.38
N ASN A 7 1.64 -15.60 10.68
CA ASN A 7 2.08 -15.22 12.01
C ASN A 7 1.58 -13.82 12.38
N GLN A 8 1.56 -12.91 11.41
CA GLN A 8 1.11 -11.52 11.57
C GLN A 8 0.38 -11.08 10.31
N VAL A 9 -0.70 -10.32 10.46
CA VAL A 9 -1.51 -9.79 9.36
C VAL A 9 -1.85 -8.33 9.62
N VAL A 10 -1.43 -7.46 8.72
CA VAL A 10 -1.67 -6.03 8.77
C VAL A 10 -2.45 -5.61 7.53
N GLU A 11 -3.60 -4.99 7.73
CA GLU A 11 -4.35 -4.38 6.64
C GLU A 11 -3.66 -3.07 6.24
N VAL A 12 -3.48 -2.91 4.93
CA VAL A 12 -2.85 -1.73 4.32
C VAL A 12 -3.78 -1.10 3.30
N LYS A 13 -3.71 0.23 3.21
CA LYS A 13 -4.41 1.00 2.19
C LYS A 13 -3.47 1.31 1.05
N LYS A 14 -3.90 1.03 -0.17
CA LYS A 14 -3.15 1.34 -1.39
C LYS A 14 -3.42 2.78 -1.82
N TYR A 15 -2.35 3.53 -1.99
CA TYR A 15 -2.30 4.86 -2.56
C TYR A 15 -1.56 4.76 -3.88
N VAL A 16 -2.06 5.40 -4.92
CA VAL A 16 -1.36 5.46 -6.20
C VAL A 16 -0.91 6.89 -6.39
N LYS A 17 0.39 7.07 -6.65
CA LYS A 17 0.91 8.38 -7.04
C LYS A 17 0.34 8.71 -8.40
N LYS A 18 -0.65 9.61 -8.45
CA LYS A 18 -1.11 10.15 -9.72
C LYS A 18 -0.27 11.38 -10.06
N PRO A 19 0.33 11.45 -11.26
CA PRO A 19 0.88 12.70 -11.73
C PRO A 19 -0.25 13.73 -11.75
N TRP A 20 0.00 14.91 -11.19
CA TRP A 20 -0.95 16.01 -11.24
C TRP A 20 -1.12 16.39 -12.71
N THR A 21 -2.29 16.09 -13.31
CA THR A 21 -2.61 16.66 -14.62
C THR A 21 -2.82 18.15 -14.42
N THR A 22 -1.83 18.94 -14.87
CA THR A 22 -1.87 20.39 -14.99
C THR A 22 -2.89 20.80 -16.05
N SER A 23 -4.17 20.52 -15.80
CA SER A 23 -5.28 20.95 -16.66
C SER A 23 -6.39 21.51 -15.77
N CYS A 24 -6.06 22.56 -15.03
CA CYS A 24 -6.99 23.64 -14.68
C CYS A 24 -6.20 24.67 -13.87
N LEU A 25 -5.85 25.75 -14.57
CA LEU A 25 -5.39 27.04 -14.06
C LEU A 25 -3.88 27.16 -13.81
N ASP A 26 -3.31 28.03 -14.65
CA ASP A 26 -1.99 28.61 -14.61
C ASP A 26 -1.81 29.40 -13.30
N PHE A 27 -1.49 28.71 -12.21
CA PHE A 27 -0.82 29.32 -11.08
C PHE A 27 0.56 28.70 -10.98
N SER A 28 1.56 29.55 -11.22
CA SER A 28 2.98 29.25 -11.20
C SER A 28 3.41 28.83 -9.80
N ILE A 29 3.06 27.60 -9.40
CA ILE A 29 3.58 26.99 -8.20
C ILE A 29 4.80 26.19 -8.65
N LYS A 30 5.98 26.73 -8.35
CA LYS A 30 7.26 26.02 -8.42
C LYS A 30 7.27 24.93 -7.35
N ASP A 31 6.48 23.86 -7.52
CA ASP A 31 6.34 22.83 -6.49
C ASP A 31 7.05 21.53 -6.88
N GLU A 32 8.25 21.40 -6.32
CA GLU A 32 9.00 20.16 -6.15
C GLU A 32 8.20 19.07 -5.36
N ASN A 33 6.94 19.35 -4.97
CA ASN A 33 6.06 18.53 -4.12
C ASN A 33 4.73 18.09 -4.81
N THR A 34 4.63 18.09 -6.13
CA THR A 34 3.34 17.94 -6.82
C THR A 34 2.89 16.48 -7.00
N TYR A 35 2.80 15.69 -5.93
CA TYR A 35 2.13 14.38 -5.93
C TYR A 35 0.97 14.36 -4.93
N LEU A 36 -0.26 14.35 -5.42
CA LEU A 36 -1.42 14.06 -4.58
C LEU A 36 -1.54 12.54 -4.38
N MET A 37 -1.23 12.08 -3.16
CA MET A 37 -1.54 10.73 -2.70
C MET A 37 -3.07 10.55 -2.64
N ARG A 38 -3.69 10.06 -3.73
CA ARG A 38 -5.09 9.61 -3.67
C ARG A 38 -5.12 8.17 -3.19
N GLU A 39 -5.93 7.88 -2.18
CA GLU A 39 -6.35 6.49 -1.93
C GLU A 39 -6.86 5.95 -3.26
N ALA A 40 -6.29 4.84 -3.70
CA ALA A 40 -6.80 4.16 -4.85
C ALA A 40 -8.19 3.67 -4.43
N SER A 41 -9.24 4.42 -4.76
CA SER A 41 -10.64 3.99 -4.67
C SER A 41 -10.89 2.87 -5.67
N ILE A 42 -10.17 1.76 -5.49
CA ILE A 42 -10.47 0.48 -6.11
C ILE A 42 -11.60 -0.05 -5.25
N ARG A 43 -12.84 0.16 -5.71
CA ARG A 43 -14.04 -0.41 -5.10
C ARG A 43 -13.74 -1.89 -4.76
N GLN A 44 -13.65 -2.19 -3.45
CA GLN A 44 -13.66 -3.53 -2.82
C GLN A 44 -12.35 -4.34 -2.70
N THR A 45 -11.20 -3.92 -3.23
CA THR A 45 -9.96 -4.68 -3.04
C THR A 45 -9.21 -4.19 -1.80
N ASN A 46 -9.25 -4.96 -0.71
CA ASN A 46 -8.43 -4.73 0.47
C ASN A 46 -7.06 -5.37 0.25
N TYR A 47 -6.02 -4.74 0.78
CA TYR A 47 -4.65 -5.24 0.73
C TYR A 47 -4.18 -5.58 2.15
N TYR A 48 -3.44 -6.66 2.27
CA TYR A 48 -2.95 -7.20 3.52
C TYR A 48 -1.47 -7.54 3.40
N LEU A 49 -0.67 -7.05 4.33
CA LEU A 49 0.70 -7.51 4.50
C LEU A 49 0.73 -8.60 5.56
N CYS A 50 1.26 -9.75 5.18
CA CYS A 50 1.14 -10.98 5.95
C CYS A 50 2.52 -11.58 6.15
N LYS A 51 2.93 -11.78 7.40
CA LYS A 51 4.21 -12.42 7.71
C LYS A 51 4.02 -13.93 7.89
N LYS A 52 4.86 -14.72 7.24
CA LYS A 52 4.94 -16.17 7.42
C LYS A 52 6.41 -16.61 7.31
N ASP A 53 6.89 -17.34 8.31
CA ASP A 53 8.26 -17.91 8.33
C ASP A 53 9.35 -16.86 8.00
N ASP A 54 9.25 -15.69 8.65
CA ASP A 54 10.08 -14.50 8.46
C ASP A 54 9.97 -13.76 7.11
N LYS A 55 9.22 -14.30 6.17
CA LYS A 55 8.91 -13.64 4.90
C LYS A 55 7.64 -12.83 5.00
N VAL A 56 7.58 -11.70 4.29
CA VAL A 56 6.36 -10.90 4.19
C VAL A 56 5.75 -11.07 2.81
N TYR A 57 4.42 -11.15 2.79
CA TYR A 57 3.62 -11.32 1.59
C TYR A 57 2.59 -10.21 1.51
N LEU A 58 2.52 -9.51 0.38
CA LEU A 58 1.39 -8.68 0.03
C LEU A 58 0.31 -9.58 -0.56
N VAL A 59 -0.86 -9.55 0.05
CA VAL A 59 -2.01 -10.35 -0.32
C VAL A 59 -3.20 -9.43 -0.53
N ASP A 60 -3.88 -9.54 -1.67
CA ASP A 60 -5.13 -8.84 -1.91
C ASP A 60 -6.37 -9.69 -1.58
N SER A 61 -7.54 -9.04 -1.55
CA SER A 61 -8.84 -9.71 -1.38
C SER A 61 -9.08 -10.85 -2.38
N ASP A 62 -8.50 -10.79 -3.57
CA ASP A 62 -8.61 -11.78 -4.65
C ASP A 62 -7.60 -12.93 -4.50
N ASN A 63 -6.90 -13.02 -3.37
CA ASN A 63 -5.93 -14.07 -3.03
C ASN A 63 -4.67 -14.07 -3.92
N HIS A 64 -4.40 -13.00 -4.67
CA HIS A 64 -3.09 -12.80 -5.27
C HIS A 64 -2.06 -12.57 -4.15
N LYS A 65 -0.85 -13.10 -4.35
CA LYS A 65 0.23 -13.07 -3.37
C LYS A 65 1.53 -12.64 -4.04
N ASP A 66 2.15 -11.61 -3.49
CA ASP A 66 3.46 -11.14 -3.88
C ASP A 66 4.39 -11.20 -2.66
N GLU A 67 5.61 -11.72 -2.84
CA GLU A 67 6.59 -11.83 -1.76
C GLU A 67 7.39 -10.52 -1.66
N ILE A 68 7.34 -9.88 -0.49
CA ILE A 68 8.06 -8.65 -0.18
C ILE A 68 9.12 -8.95 0.87
N SER A 69 10.37 -9.07 0.46
CA SER A 69 11.46 -9.50 1.35
C SER A 69 12.14 -8.36 2.12
N TRP A 70 11.85 -7.09 1.78
CA TRP A 70 12.55 -5.92 2.33
C TRP A 70 11.78 -5.19 3.44
N VAL A 71 10.57 -5.66 3.76
CA VAL A 71 9.65 -4.95 4.66
C VAL A 71 9.61 -5.56 6.05
N ASN A 72 9.62 -4.69 7.05
CA ASN A 72 9.50 -5.10 8.45
C ASN A 72 8.14 -4.69 9.01
N LEU A 73 7.26 -5.67 9.29
CA LEU A 73 5.89 -5.43 9.74
C LEU A 73 5.77 -4.79 11.13
N ASP A 74 6.79 -4.87 11.97
CA ASP A 74 6.77 -4.25 13.29
C ASP A 74 6.85 -2.72 13.22
N LYS A 75 7.70 -2.19 12.31
CA LYS A 75 8.08 -0.77 12.29
C LYS A 75 7.59 0.01 11.07
N PHE A 76 7.05 -0.64 10.05
CA PHE A 76 6.62 0.08 8.86
C PHE A 76 5.40 0.98 9.13
N VAL A 77 5.43 2.14 8.48
CA VAL A 77 4.29 3.07 8.39
C VAL A 77 3.73 3.06 6.97
N GLU A 78 4.63 3.10 5.98
CA GLU A 78 4.33 3.06 4.56
C GLU A 78 5.42 2.28 3.82
N ILE A 79 5.03 1.65 2.72
CA ILE A 79 5.90 0.87 1.86
C ILE A 79 5.60 1.26 0.42
N GLU A 80 6.63 1.42 -0.40
CA GLU A 80 6.47 1.72 -1.82
C GLU A 80 6.79 0.49 -2.65
N GLU A 81 5.83 0.02 -3.42
CA GLU A 81 6.00 -1.13 -4.30
C GLU A 81 5.48 -0.78 -5.70
N GLY A 82 6.42 -0.65 -6.63
CA GLY A 82 6.17 -0.09 -7.96
C GLY A 82 5.68 1.37 -7.87
N ASP A 83 4.61 1.68 -8.60
CA ASP A 83 3.97 3.01 -8.61
C ASP A 83 2.93 3.22 -7.49
N ALA A 84 2.84 2.27 -6.54
CA ALA A 84 1.88 2.29 -5.46
C ALA A 84 2.56 2.37 -4.09
N THR A 85 1.97 3.17 -3.20
CA THR A 85 2.35 3.26 -1.79
C THR A 85 1.29 2.54 -0.95
N TYR A 86 1.69 1.56 -0.15
CA TYR A 86 0.81 0.87 0.79
C TYR A 86 1.06 1.40 2.20
N ARG A 87 0.04 1.99 2.80
CA ARG A 87 0.11 2.58 4.14
C ARG A 87 -0.56 1.68 5.15
N ARG A 88 0.07 1.49 6.31
CA ARG A 88 -0.51 0.76 7.43
C ARG A 88 -1.86 1.36 7.84
N TYR A 89 -2.88 0.52 7.91
CA TYR A 89 -4.21 0.91 8.36
C TYR A 89 -4.54 0.33 9.73
N ARG A 90 -4.59 -1.00 9.87
CA ARG A 90 -4.79 -1.67 11.16
C ARG A 90 -4.12 -3.05 11.21
N VAL A 91 -3.77 -3.49 12.41
CA VAL A 91 -3.30 -4.87 12.64
C VAL A 91 -4.51 -5.75 12.90
N LEU A 92 -4.61 -6.87 12.18
CA LEU A 92 -5.67 -7.87 12.36
C LEU A 92 -5.20 -9.03 13.23
N LYS A 93 -3.90 -9.33 13.20
CA LYS A 93 -3.23 -10.39 13.96
C LYS A 93 -1.75 -10.03 14.09
#